data_AF-A0A7S2HSU3-F1
#
_entry.id   AF-A0A7S2HSU3-F1
#
_cell.length_a   1.000
_cell.length_b   1.000
_cell.length_c   1.000
_cell.angle_alpha   90.00
_cell.angle_beta   90.00
_cell.angle_gamma   90.00
#
_symmetry.space_group_name_H-M   'P 1'
#
loop_
_entity.id
_entity.type
_entity.pdbx_description
1 polymer ?
#
loop_
_entity_poly.entity_id
_entity_poly.type
_entity_poly.pdbx_seq_one_letter_code
_entity_poly.pdbx_strand_id
1 'polypeptide(L)'
;GKPDARASCSNWCNPRGNGVGHVPTTATPDPRIDALYWLKTPGESDGCTSTLPDGSSCPRFDQMCESADSIGSQASEPRAPEAGLWFDYQIKQLAENADLGDPAWVQKYDAGLQCR
;
A
#
# COMPACT_ATOMS: atom_id res chain seq x y z
N GLY A 1 -2.05 10.14 2.16
CA GLY A 1 -1.59 8.76 2.42
C GLY A 1 -1.36 8.57 3.90
N LYS A 2 -1.00 7.36 4.34
CA LYS A 2 -0.70 7.09 5.76
C LYS A 2 0.69 6.45 5.90
N PRO A 3 1.75 7.28 5.90
CA PRO A 3 3.13 6.81 5.76
C PRO A 3 3.65 6.02 6.98
N ASP A 4 3.07 6.23 8.15
CA ASP A 4 3.54 5.64 9.43
C ASP A 4 2.74 4.38 9.82
N ALA A 5 2.06 3.72 8.86
CA ALA A 5 1.19 2.58 9.15
C ALA A 5 1.95 1.25 9.35
N ARG A 6 3.20 1.16 8.87
CA ARG A 6 4.02 -0.05 8.90
C ARG A 6 4.86 -0.09 10.17
N ALA A 7 5.02 -1.26 10.76
CA ALA A 7 5.96 -1.49 11.86
C ALA A 7 7.43 -1.58 11.40
N SER A 8 7.67 -1.87 10.10
CA SER A 8 9.00 -1.82 9.49
C SER A 8 8.96 -1.25 8.07
N CYS A 9 9.92 -0.40 7.74
CA CYS A 9 10.11 0.16 6.40
C CYS A 9 10.34 -0.91 5.32
N SER A 10 10.87 -2.07 5.71
CA SER A 10 11.15 -3.18 4.79
C SER A 10 9.88 -3.90 4.33
N ASN A 11 8.75 -3.70 5.01
CA ASN A 11 7.49 -4.35 4.67
C ASN A 11 6.86 -3.65 3.47
N TRP A 12 6.85 -4.33 2.33
CA TRP A 12 6.46 -3.77 1.04
C TRP A 12 5.14 -4.34 0.51
N CYS A 13 4.75 -5.55 0.90
CA CYS A 13 3.62 -6.25 0.31
C CYS A 13 2.31 -5.92 1.04
N ASN A 14 1.28 -5.53 0.29
CA ASN A 14 -0.07 -5.22 0.77
C ASN A 14 -0.11 -4.54 2.16
N PRO A 15 0.53 -3.38 2.37
CA PRO A 15 0.73 -2.90 3.73
C PRO A 15 -0.58 -2.54 4.44
N ARG A 16 -0.69 -2.99 5.67
CA ARG A 16 -1.80 -2.78 6.59
C ARG A 16 -1.87 -1.33 7.02
N GLY A 17 -3.09 -0.81 7.11
CA GLY A 17 -3.36 0.56 7.51
C GLY A 17 -2.86 1.63 6.54
N ASN A 18 -2.29 1.27 5.39
CA ASN A 18 -1.90 2.24 4.36
C ASN A 18 -3.14 2.90 3.73
N GLY A 19 -2.92 4.09 3.19
CA GLY A 19 -3.93 4.89 2.50
C GLY A 19 -3.42 5.45 1.18
N VAL A 20 -4.34 5.69 0.23
CA VAL A 20 -3.99 6.35 -1.04
C VAL A 20 -3.32 7.71 -0.77
N GLY A 21 -2.28 8.00 -1.55
CA GLY A 21 -1.52 9.24 -1.48
C GLY A 21 -2.11 10.37 -2.34
N HIS A 22 -1.28 11.39 -2.59
CA HIS A 22 -1.62 12.55 -3.43
C HIS A 22 -2.18 12.12 -4.78
N VAL A 23 -3.25 12.76 -5.25
CA VAL A 23 -3.78 12.52 -6.61
C VAL A 23 -2.74 12.88 -7.68
N PRO A 24 -2.71 12.22 -8.85
CA PRO A 24 -1.76 12.59 -9.89
C PRO A 24 -1.82 14.08 -10.24
N THR A 25 -0.66 14.74 -10.29
CA THR A 25 -0.54 16.19 -10.54
C THR A 25 0.83 16.55 -11.11
N THR A 26 0.89 17.61 -11.91
CA THR A 26 2.14 18.27 -12.33
C THR A 26 2.48 19.50 -11.47
N ALA A 27 1.61 19.86 -10.52
CA ALA A 27 1.89 20.91 -9.55
C ALA A 27 2.70 20.33 -8.38
N THR A 28 4.01 20.55 -8.39
CA THR A 28 4.96 19.98 -7.43
C THR A 28 5.66 21.09 -6.63
N PRO A 29 6.06 20.84 -5.38
CA PRO A 29 6.75 21.82 -4.54
C PRO A 29 8.23 22.03 -4.93
N ASP A 30 8.81 21.08 -5.67
CA ASP A 30 10.21 21.10 -6.10
C ASP A 30 10.26 21.05 -7.64
N PRO A 31 10.92 22.03 -8.30
CA PRO A 31 11.00 22.08 -9.77
C PRO A 31 11.76 20.91 -10.41
N ARG A 32 12.41 20.05 -9.61
CA ARG A 32 13.05 18.80 -10.09
C ARG A 32 12.08 17.62 -10.15
N ILE A 33 10.86 17.76 -9.63
CA ILE A 33 9.83 16.73 -9.67
C ILE A 33 8.86 17.07 -10.79
N ASP A 34 8.88 16.30 -11.88
CA ASP A 34 8.03 16.54 -13.05
C ASP A 34 6.54 16.36 -12.73
N ALA A 35 6.21 15.32 -11.97
CA ALA A 35 4.85 14.99 -11.57
C ALA A 35 4.82 14.03 -10.37
N LEU A 36 3.69 14.04 -9.67
CA LEU A 36 3.27 12.95 -8.80
C LEU A 36 2.27 12.10 -9.59
N TYR A 37 2.42 10.77 -9.56
CA TYR A 37 1.56 9.85 -10.30
C TYR A 37 1.43 8.51 -9.56
N TRP A 38 0.25 7.88 -9.65
CA TRP A 38 0.02 6.52 -9.14
C TRP A 38 0.55 5.51 -10.14
N LEU A 39 1.83 5.15 -10.00
CA LEU A 39 2.46 4.13 -10.83
C LEU A 39 1.85 2.74 -10.60
N LYS A 40 1.70 2.36 -9.33
CA LYS A 40 0.99 1.14 -8.94
C LYS A 40 -0.50 1.46 -8.88
N THR A 41 -1.31 0.67 -9.58
CA THR A 41 -2.78 0.77 -9.54
C THR A 41 -3.29 0.46 -8.13
N PRO A 42 -3.93 1.41 -7.43
CA PRO A 42 -4.54 1.13 -6.13
C PRO A 42 -5.59 0.03 -6.26
N GLY A 43 -5.53 -0.97 -5.37
CA GLY A 43 -6.43 -2.12 -5.38
C GLY A 43 -5.89 -3.34 -6.11
N GLU A 44 -4.77 -3.26 -6.82
CA GLU A 44 -4.06 -4.46 -7.26
C GLU A 44 -3.18 -5.00 -6.12
N SER A 45 -3.27 -6.31 -5.86
CA SER A 45 -2.38 -6.94 -4.88
C SER A 45 -0.92 -6.85 -5.31
N ASP A 46 -0.04 -6.73 -4.31
CA ASP A 46 1.41 -6.83 -4.50
C ASP A 46 1.88 -8.29 -4.55
N GLY A 47 1.08 -9.22 -4.02
CA GLY A 47 1.39 -10.64 -3.90
C GLY A 47 0.44 -11.37 -2.95
N CYS A 48 0.32 -12.68 -3.16
CA CYS A 48 -0.57 -13.54 -2.42
C CYS A 48 -0.04 -13.92 -1.04
N THR A 49 -0.95 -14.28 -0.13
CA THR A 49 -0.61 -15.08 1.05
C THR A 49 -0.31 -16.53 0.65
N SER A 50 0.23 -17.34 1.58
CA SER A 50 0.57 -18.74 1.30
C SER A 50 -0.64 -19.55 0.79
N THR A 51 -1.82 -19.18 1.26
CA THR A 51 -3.13 -19.68 0.81
C THR A 51 -3.86 -18.59 0.04
N LEU A 52 -4.39 -18.92 -1.13
CA LEU A 52 -5.20 -18.05 -1.99
C LEU A 52 -6.65 -17.93 -1.48
N PRO A 53 -7.44 -16.96 -1.97
CA PRO A 53 -8.84 -16.80 -1.58
C PRO A 53 -9.73 -18.03 -1.81
N ASP A 54 -9.40 -18.88 -2.78
CA ASP A 54 -10.11 -20.12 -3.07
C ASP A 54 -9.64 -21.32 -2.22
N GLY A 55 -8.70 -21.10 -1.30
CA GLY A 55 -8.12 -22.14 -0.44
C GLY A 55 -6.97 -22.92 -1.06
N SER A 56 -6.61 -22.67 -2.32
CA SER A 56 -5.43 -23.29 -2.94
C SER A 56 -4.12 -22.67 -2.45
N SER A 57 -2.99 -23.38 -2.64
CA SER A 57 -1.67 -22.84 -2.31
C SER A 57 -1.22 -21.82 -3.35
N CYS A 58 -0.62 -20.71 -2.94
CA CYS A 58 -0.12 -19.73 -3.89
C CYS A 58 1.19 -20.17 -4.59
N PRO A 59 1.23 -20.25 -5.93
CA PRO A 59 2.43 -20.65 -6.67
C PRO A 59 3.63 -19.70 -6.55
N ARG A 60 3.38 -18.40 -6.36
CA ARG A 60 4.42 -17.34 -6.30
C ARG A 60 4.50 -16.70 -4.92
N PHE A 61 4.33 -17.51 -3.88
CA PHE A 61 4.35 -17.03 -2.51
C PHE A 61 5.68 -16.37 -2.15
N ASP A 62 5.60 -15.18 -1.55
CA ASP A 62 6.70 -14.48 -0.88
C ASP A 62 6.33 -14.29 0.60
N GLN A 63 7.24 -14.66 1.50
CA GLN A 63 7.02 -14.59 2.94
C GLN A 63 6.66 -13.17 3.41
N MET A 64 7.13 -12.13 2.73
CA MET A 64 6.82 -10.74 3.07
C MET A 64 5.32 -10.43 2.95
N CYS A 65 4.61 -11.08 2.02
CA CYS A 65 3.16 -10.94 1.82
C CYS A 65 2.30 -11.61 2.89
N GLU A 66 2.91 -12.34 3.82
CA GLU A 66 2.26 -12.93 4.98
C GLU A 66 2.84 -12.40 6.30
N SER A 67 3.59 -11.29 6.25
CA SER A 67 4.03 -10.58 7.45
C SER A 67 2.84 -10.01 8.25
N ALA A 68 3.07 -9.68 9.53
CA ALA A 68 2.07 -9.02 10.37
C ALA A 68 1.58 -7.68 9.79
N ASP A 69 2.46 -7.00 9.05
CA ASP A 69 2.18 -5.75 8.34
C ASP A 69 1.43 -5.94 7.01
N SER A 70 1.24 -7.17 6.51
CA SER A 70 0.51 -7.40 5.25
C SER A 70 -0.95 -7.72 5.53
N ILE A 71 -1.89 -7.04 4.86
CA ILE A 71 -3.31 -7.44 4.91
C ILE A 71 -3.52 -8.79 4.21
N GLY A 72 -4.46 -9.56 4.74
CA GLY A 72 -4.74 -10.94 4.34
C GLY A 72 -3.95 -11.98 5.12
N SER A 73 -2.93 -11.61 5.91
CA SER A 73 -2.17 -12.55 6.75
C SER A 73 -2.95 -12.99 7.99
N GLN A 74 -3.85 -12.16 8.52
CA GLN A 74 -4.64 -12.48 9.72
C GLN A 74 -5.86 -13.34 9.39
N ALA A 75 -6.29 -14.16 10.35
CA ALA A 75 -7.43 -15.07 10.18
C ALA A 75 -8.77 -14.35 9.96
N SER A 76 -8.91 -13.11 10.45
CA SER A 76 -10.11 -12.28 10.26
C SER A 76 -10.17 -11.58 8.90
N GLU A 77 -9.18 -11.78 8.04
CA GLU A 77 -9.02 -11.03 6.80
C GLU A 77 -9.18 -11.92 5.57
N PRO A 78 -9.79 -11.39 4.50
CA PRO A 78 -9.75 -12.05 3.20
C PRO A 78 -8.29 -12.22 2.75
N ARG A 79 -7.95 -13.42 2.27
CA ARG A 79 -6.61 -13.72 1.76
C ARG A 79 -6.27 -12.83 0.55
N ALA A 80 -4.99 -12.48 0.42
CA ALA A 80 -4.52 -11.70 -0.71
C ALA A 80 -4.47 -12.58 -1.98
N PRO A 81 -4.98 -12.11 -3.13
CA PRO A 81 -4.84 -12.82 -4.39
C PRO A 81 -3.41 -12.68 -4.95
N GLU A 82 -3.14 -13.34 -6.06
CA GLU A 82 -1.88 -13.20 -6.80
C GLU A 82 -1.57 -11.74 -7.17
N ALA A 83 -0.27 -11.42 -7.27
CA ALA A 83 0.20 -10.08 -7.63
C ALA A 83 -0.43 -9.61 -8.95
N GLY A 84 -0.94 -8.37 -8.95
CA GLY A 84 -1.62 -7.74 -10.09
C GLY A 84 -3.12 -8.04 -10.20
N LEU A 85 -3.65 -8.99 -9.41
CA LEU A 85 -5.09 -9.23 -9.36
C LEU A 85 -5.79 -8.24 -8.42
N TRP A 86 -7.09 -8.05 -8.66
CA TRP A 86 -7.93 -7.16 -7.87
C TRP A 86 -8.08 -7.66 -6.43
N PHE A 87 -7.77 -6.79 -5.48
CA PHE A 87 -7.87 -7.02 -4.06
C PHE A 87 -8.84 -6.01 -3.42
N ASP A 88 -10.12 -6.37 -3.42
CA ASP A 88 -11.22 -5.55 -2.90
C ASP A 88 -10.98 -5.08 -1.44
N TYR A 89 -10.42 -5.94 -0.60
CA TYR A 89 -10.09 -5.60 0.79
C TYR A 89 -9.03 -4.49 0.87
N GLN A 90 -8.02 -4.53 -0.01
CA GLN A 90 -6.97 -3.52 -0.07
C GLN A 90 -7.52 -2.16 -0.50
N ILE A 91 -8.29 -2.10 -1.59
CA ILE A 91 -8.78 -0.80 -2.10
C ILE A 91 -9.69 -0.10 -1.09
N LYS A 92 -10.50 -0.85 -0.34
CA LYS A 92 -11.35 -0.31 0.73
C LYS A 92 -10.51 0.32 1.84
N GLN A 93 -9.48 -0.39 2.33
CA GLN A 93 -8.55 0.15 3.32
C GLN A 93 -7.84 1.41 2.79
N LEU A 94 -7.36 1.35 1.54
CA LEU A 94 -6.65 2.45 0.91
C LEU A 94 -7.54 3.70 0.80
N ALA A 95 -8.81 3.53 0.44
CA ALA A 95 -9.79 4.61 0.36
C ALA A 95 -10.15 5.17 1.74
N GLU A 96 -10.37 4.31 2.74
CA GLU A 96 -10.68 4.72 4.11
C GLU A 96 -9.56 5.56 4.75
N ASN A 97 -8.30 5.21 4.46
CA ASN A 97 -7.12 5.91 4.99
C ASN A 97 -6.54 6.96 4.02
N ALA A 98 -7.25 7.29 2.95
CA ALA A 98 -6.73 8.17 1.92
C ALA A 98 -6.38 9.56 2.47
N ASP A 99 -5.27 10.11 2.00
CA ASP A 99 -5.04 11.56 2.02
C ASP A 99 -4.52 11.93 0.63
N LEU A 100 -5.40 12.62 -0.10
CA LEU A 100 -5.35 12.80 -1.55
C LEU A 100 -4.56 14.04 -1.96
N GLY A 101 -3.78 14.61 -1.03
CA GLY A 101 -2.95 15.79 -1.28
C GLY A 101 -3.30 16.99 -0.42
N ASP A 102 -3.65 16.75 0.84
CA ASP A 102 -3.67 17.83 1.83
C ASP A 102 -2.24 18.41 1.93
N PRO A 103 -2.00 19.73 1.77
CA PRO A 103 -0.68 20.36 1.80
C PRO A 103 0.23 19.96 2.98
N ALA A 104 -0.32 19.34 4.02
CA ALA A 104 0.42 18.70 5.11
C ALA A 104 1.53 17.71 4.67
N TRP A 105 1.42 17.03 3.53
CA TRP A 105 2.45 16.06 3.10
C TRP A 105 3.77 16.72 2.68
N VAL A 106 3.73 17.95 2.13
CA VAL A 106 4.94 18.71 1.77
C VAL A 106 5.72 19.07 3.03
N GLN A 107 5.02 19.52 4.07
CA GLN A 107 5.63 19.82 5.37
C GLN A 107 6.26 18.56 5.99
N LYS A 108 5.62 17.40 5.81
CA LYS A 108 6.14 16.10 6.24
C LYS A 108 7.40 15.69 5.47
N TYR A 109 7.41 15.85 4.15
CA TYR A 109 8.60 15.59 3.32
C TYR A 109 9.78 16.47 3.72
N ASP A 110 9.55 17.77 3.87
CA ASP A 110 10.57 18.74 4.28
C ASP A 110 11.10 18.49 5.70
N ALA A 111 10.29 17.86 6.57
CA ALA A 111 10.67 17.44 7.91
C ALA A 111 11.45 16.10 7.96
N GLY A 112 11.81 15.52 6.81
CA GLY A 112 12.60 14.29 6.75
C GLY A 112 11.78 13.02 6.94
N LEU A 113 10.60 12.95 6.32
CA LEU A 113 9.72 11.79 6.43
C LEU A 113 10.45 10.49 6.06
N GLN A 114 10.67 9.65 7.07
CA GLN A 114 10.97 8.24 6.93
C GLN A 114 9.85 7.50 7.66
N CYS A 115 9.46 6.32 7.16
CA CYS A 115 8.72 5.38 8.01
C CYS A 115 9.48 5.29 9.33
N ARG A 116 8.85 5.66 10.44
CA ARG A 116 9.40 5.45 11.78
C ARG A 116 9.02 4.07 12.28
#